data_AF-A0A2V2CU32-F1
#
_entry.id   AF-A0A2V2CU32-F1
#
_cell.length_a   1.000
_cell.length_b   1.000
_cell.length_c   1.000
_cell.angle_alpha   90.00
_cell.angle_beta   90.00
_cell.angle_gamma   90.00
#
_symmetry.space_group_name_H-M   'P 1'
#
loop_
_entity.id
_entity.type
_entity.pdbx_description
1 polymer ?
#
loop_
_entity_poly.entity_id
_entity_poly.type
_entity_poly.pdbx_seq_one_letter_code
_entity_poly.pdbx_strand_id
1 'polypeptide(L)'
;MLKKRRFLIHALFCIYLFILAALVRPIAGSYEVKGVDVARYQGEVDWGAFSEQGIAFAFIKATEGSSHVDMRFQENWEAVAKTSILAAPYHFLSYDSSGAAQAEHYITTVGKRRGMLPPAVDVEFYG
;
A
#
# COMPACT_ATOMS: atom_id res chain seq x y z
N MET A 1 27.02 -39.47 16.84
CA MET A 1 27.36 -38.14 17.42
C MET A 1 27.33 -36.99 16.42
N LEU A 2 27.85 -37.13 15.19
CA LEU A 2 27.93 -36.03 14.20
C LEU A 2 26.58 -35.40 13.79
N LYS A 3 25.51 -36.20 13.62
CA LYS A 3 24.18 -35.70 13.22
C LYS A 3 23.54 -34.78 14.29
N LYS A 4 23.70 -35.10 15.58
CA LYS A 4 23.20 -34.26 16.69
C LYS A 4 23.92 -32.92 16.77
N ARG A 5 25.24 -32.90 16.51
CA ARG A 5 26.05 -31.66 16.45
C ARG A 5 25.63 -30.78 15.27
N ARG A 6 25.39 -31.36 14.09
CA ARG A 6 24.85 -30.63 12.93
C ARG A 6 23.49 -30.02 13.23
N PHE A 7 22.56 -30.77 13.82
CA PHE A 7 21.24 -30.25 14.18
C PHE A 7 21.32 -29.06 15.15
N LEU A 8 22.16 -29.16 16.18
CA LEU A 8 22.35 -28.07 17.15
C LEU A 8 22.94 -26.81 16.50
N ILE A 9 23.91 -26.94 15.58
CA ILE A 9 24.48 -25.79 14.86
C ILE A 9 23.44 -25.10 13.99
N HIS A 10 22.58 -25.85 13.28
CA HIS A 10 21.50 -25.26 12.49
C HIS A 10 20.46 -24.58 13.37
N ALA A 11 20.10 -25.19 14.51
CA ALA A 11 19.18 -24.58 15.46
C ALA A 11 19.73 -23.26 16.02
N LEU A 12 21.01 -23.23 16.44
CA LEU A 12 21.66 -22.01 16.93
C LEU A 12 21.80 -20.96 15.84
N PHE A 13 22.09 -21.35 14.60
CA PHE A 13 22.14 -20.44 13.46
C PHE A 13 20.76 -19.83 13.14
N CYS A 14 19.70 -20.62 13.15
CA CYS A 14 18.33 -20.12 12.98
C CYS A 14 17.91 -19.19 14.12
N ILE A 15 18.25 -19.51 15.38
CA ILE A 15 17.99 -18.64 16.54
C ILE A 15 18.75 -17.32 16.39
N TYR A 16 20.03 -17.38 15.99
CA TYR A 16 20.84 -16.20 15.72
C TYR A 16 20.26 -15.33 14.61
N LEU A 17 19.84 -15.93 13.48
CA LEU A 17 19.19 -15.20 12.39
C LEU A 17 17.86 -14.57 12.84
N PHE A 18 17.07 -15.27 13.67
CA PHE A 18 15.82 -14.75 14.21
C PHE A 18 16.06 -13.56 15.15
N ILE A 19 17.05 -13.65 16.04
CA ILE A 19 17.45 -12.55 16.93
C ILE A 19 17.98 -11.36 16.12
N LEU A 20 18.81 -11.61 15.11
CA LEU A 20 19.33 -10.58 14.23
C LEU A 20 18.20 -9.86 13.48
N ALA A 21 17.23 -10.60 12.93
CA ALA A 21 16.06 -10.03 12.27
C ALA A 21 15.17 -9.22 13.22
N ALA A 22 15.01 -9.67 14.48
CA ALA A 22 14.24 -8.95 15.49
C ALA A 22 14.94 -7.67 16.00
N LEU A 23 16.27 -7.63 15.96
CA LEU A 23 17.08 -6.45 16.31
C LEU A 23 17.11 -5.41 15.19
N VAL A 24 16.98 -5.83 13.92
CA VAL A 24 16.77 -4.92 12.80
C VAL A 24 15.30 -4.48 12.81
N ARG A 25 14.97 -3.52 13.67
CA ARG A 25 13.71 -2.78 13.52
C ARG A 25 13.85 -1.87 12.30
N PRO A 26 13.03 -2.04 11.25
CA PRO A 26 12.97 -1.04 10.18
C PRO A 26 12.72 0.32 10.81
N ILE A 27 13.39 1.37 10.33
CA ILE A 27 13.16 2.75 10.79
C ILE A 27 11.65 3.09 10.70
N ALA A 28 10.94 2.51 9.73
CA ALA A 28 9.48 2.59 9.62
C ALA A 28 8.73 2.21 10.91
N GLY A 29 9.23 1.24 11.68
CA GLY A 29 8.61 0.78 12.92
C GLY A 29 8.72 1.76 14.10
N SER A 30 9.55 2.81 14.00
CA SER A 30 9.64 3.87 15.01
C SER A 30 8.65 5.00 14.80
N TYR A 31 7.95 5.05 13.65
CA TYR A 31 6.90 6.03 13.41
C TYR A 31 5.55 5.50 13.87
N GLU A 32 4.81 6.32 14.63
CA GLU A 32 3.52 5.94 15.21
C GLU A 32 2.42 5.84 14.15
N VAL A 33 2.47 6.71 13.14
CA VAL A 33 1.48 6.74 12.06
C VAL A 33 1.93 5.84 10.92
N LYS A 34 1.14 4.80 10.65
CA LYS A 34 1.39 3.82 9.58
C LYS A 34 0.27 3.87 8.57
N GLY A 35 0.62 3.67 7.31
CA GLY A 35 -0.33 3.59 6.22
C GLY A 35 0.06 2.51 5.22
N VAL A 36 -0.82 2.30 4.25
CA VAL A 36 -0.64 1.39 3.13
C VAL A 36 -0.88 2.13 1.81
N ASP A 37 -0.30 1.63 0.72
CA ASP A 37 -0.76 1.93 -0.63
C ASP A 37 -1.22 0.62 -1.29
N VAL A 38 -2.33 0.68 -2.04
CA VAL A 38 -2.91 -0.50 -2.69
C VAL A 38 -3.39 -0.17 -4.10
N ALA A 39 -3.31 -1.19 -4.95
CA ALA A 39 -3.86 -1.23 -6.29
C ALA A 39 -4.56 -2.59 -6.50
N ARG A 40 -5.01 -2.88 -7.72
CA ARG A 40 -5.54 -4.21 -8.09
C ARG A 40 -4.64 -5.38 -7.74
N TYR A 41 -3.33 -5.19 -7.63
CA TYR A 41 -2.35 -6.26 -7.44
C TYR A 41 -2.42 -6.90 -6.05
N GLN A 42 -2.96 -6.20 -5.05
CA GLN A 42 -3.16 -6.73 -3.71
C GLN A 42 -4.38 -7.67 -3.59
N GLY A 43 -5.23 -7.74 -4.62
CA GLY A 43 -6.44 -8.56 -4.59
C GLY A 43 -7.52 -7.97 -3.68
N GLU A 44 -8.21 -8.83 -2.93
CA GLU A 44 -9.21 -8.42 -1.94
C GLU A 44 -8.52 -7.97 -0.65
N VAL A 45 -8.92 -6.80 -0.15
CA VAL A 45 -8.34 -6.19 1.04
C VAL A 45 -9.37 -6.20 2.16
N ASP A 46 -9.01 -6.82 3.29
CA ASP A 46 -9.81 -6.72 4.53
C ASP A 46 -9.49 -5.39 5.24
N TRP A 47 -10.22 -4.36 4.85
CA TRP A 47 -10.09 -3.01 5.42
C TRP A 47 -10.44 -2.96 6.91
N GLY A 48 -11.31 -3.85 7.39
CA GLY A 48 -11.64 -3.96 8.81
C GLY A 48 -10.44 -4.45 9.62
N ALA A 49 -9.81 -5.53 9.16
CA ALA A 49 -8.59 -6.05 9.78
C ALA A 49 -7.44 -5.03 9.77
N PHE A 50 -7.28 -4.24 8.70
CA PHE A 50 -6.29 -3.15 8.67
C PHE A 50 -6.60 -2.06 9.68
N SER A 51 -7.87 -1.69 9.83
CA SER A 51 -8.31 -0.70 10.82
C SER A 51 -8.00 -1.18 12.24
N GLU A 52 -8.27 -2.46 12.55
CA GLU A 52 -7.98 -3.08 13.85
C GLU A 52 -6.47 -3.18 14.14
N GLN A 53 -5.65 -3.34 13.10
CA GLN A 53 -4.18 -3.34 13.20
C GLN A 53 -3.58 -1.93 13.38
N GLY A 54 -4.41 -0.88 13.37
CA GLY A 54 -3.94 0.50 13.56
C GLY A 54 -3.35 1.14 12.31
N ILE A 55 -3.72 0.66 11.11
CA ILE A 55 -3.46 1.41 9.87
C ILE A 55 -4.26 2.71 9.93
N ALA A 56 -3.58 3.85 9.80
CA ALA A 56 -4.19 5.17 9.97
C ALA A 56 -4.64 5.77 8.63
N PHE A 57 -3.94 5.48 7.54
CA PHE A 57 -4.26 6.00 6.22
C PHE A 57 -3.97 5.00 5.10
N ALA A 58 -4.62 5.20 3.95
CA ALA A 58 -4.41 4.40 2.75
C ALA A 58 -4.36 5.26 1.49
N PHE A 59 -3.33 5.05 0.66
CA PHE A 59 -3.33 5.48 -0.74
C PHE A 59 -3.94 4.38 -1.59
N ILE A 60 -4.91 4.71 -2.46
CA ILE A 60 -5.63 3.72 -3.28
C ILE A 60 -5.51 4.14 -4.74
N LYS A 61 -4.96 3.27 -5.60
CA LYS A 61 -4.80 3.55 -7.02
C LYS A 61 -6.16 3.79 -7.62
N ALA A 62 -6.35 4.96 -8.23
CA ALA A 62 -7.57 5.31 -8.93
C ALA A 62 -7.43 5.16 -10.43
N THR A 63 -6.40 5.81 -11.00
CA THR A 63 -6.23 5.89 -12.44
C THR A 63 -4.76 5.80 -12.84
N GLU A 64 -4.54 5.47 -14.11
CA GLU A 64 -3.23 5.48 -14.75
C GLU A 64 -3.35 6.07 -16.15
N GLY A 65 -2.46 7.00 -16.48
CA GLY A 65 -2.52 7.72 -17.75
C GLY A 65 -3.90 8.36 -18.00
N SER A 66 -4.24 8.58 -19.27
CA SER A 66 -5.45 9.33 -19.62
C SER A 66 -6.70 8.46 -19.82
N SER A 67 -6.68 7.17 -19.46
CA SER A 67 -7.81 6.27 -19.75
C SER A 67 -7.96 5.05 -18.83
N HIS A 68 -6.90 4.62 -18.13
CA HIS A 68 -6.98 3.43 -17.30
C HIS A 68 -7.56 3.76 -15.92
N VAL A 69 -8.51 2.95 -15.45
CA VAL A 69 -9.05 2.97 -14.09
C VAL A 69 -8.64 1.66 -13.44
N ASP A 70 -8.11 1.73 -12.22
CA ASP A 70 -7.77 0.51 -11.47
C ASP A 70 -9.04 -0.29 -11.17
N MET A 71 -9.06 -1.56 -11.57
CA MET A 71 -10.27 -2.40 -11.49
C MET A 71 -10.79 -2.63 -10.08
N ARG A 72 -9.97 -2.45 -9.04
CA ARG A 72 -10.37 -2.57 -7.63
C ARG A 72 -10.58 -1.21 -6.97
N PHE A 73 -10.41 -0.09 -7.68
CA PHE A 73 -10.53 1.25 -7.10
C PHE A 73 -11.86 1.45 -6.38
N GLN A 74 -12.99 1.24 -7.08
CA GLN A 74 -14.32 1.51 -6.51
C GLN A 74 -14.59 0.66 -5.27
N GLU A 75 -14.26 -0.64 -5.32
CA GLU A 75 -14.43 -1.57 -4.21
C GLU A 75 -13.60 -1.13 -2.98
N ASN A 76 -12.31 -0.87 -3.18
CA ASN A 76 -11.42 -0.39 -2.12
C ASN A 76 -11.89 0.96 -1.58
N TRP A 77 -12.31 1.87 -2.46
CA TRP A 77 -12.75 3.21 -2.11
C TRP A 77 -14.04 3.19 -1.29
N GLU A 78 -14.97 2.29 -1.58
CA GLU A 78 -16.20 2.12 -0.78
C GLU A 78 -15.97 1.37 0.52
N ALA A 79 -15.11 0.36 0.52
CA ALA A 79 -14.83 -0.46 1.70
C ALA A 79 -14.04 0.32 2.76
N VAL A 80 -12.99 1.05 2.37
CA VAL A 80 -12.20 1.87 3.31
C VAL A 80 -13.04 2.97 3.97
N ALA A 81 -14.08 3.48 3.28
CA ALA A 81 -14.97 4.50 3.82
C ALA A 81 -15.81 4.04 5.02
N LYS A 82 -15.88 2.72 5.25
CA LYS A 82 -16.62 2.09 6.35
C LYS A 82 -15.74 1.87 7.58
N THR A 83 -14.47 2.28 7.54
CA THR A 83 -13.50 2.11 8.63
C THR A 83 -13.02 3.47 9.14
N SER A 84 -12.10 3.49 10.11
CA SER A 84 -11.47 4.72 10.59
C SER A 84 -10.26 5.17 9.75
N ILE A 85 -9.95 4.46 8.67
CA ILE A 85 -8.78 4.72 7.83
C ILE A 85 -9.03 5.94 6.94
N LEU A 86 -8.13 6.93 6.99
CA LEU A 86 -8.17 8.08 6.08
C LEU A 86 -7.67 7.67 4.69
N ALA A 87 -8.42 7.99 3.63
CA ALA A 87 -8.09 7.50 2.29
C ALA A 87 -7.70 8.63 1.32
N ALA A 88 -6.65 8.40 0.54
CA ALA A 88 -6.16 9.25 -0.55
C ALA A 88 -6.22 8.45 -1.88
N PRO A 89 -6.97 8.89 -2.89
CA PRO A 89 -6.88 8.31 -4.22
C PRO A 89 -5.60 8.80 -4.91
N TYR A 90 -4.85 7.92 -5.57
CA TYR A 90 -3.66 8.32 -6.32
C TYR A 90 -3.77 8.04 -7.83
N HIS A 91 -3.04 8.85 -8.60
CA HIS A 91 -2.92 8.75 -10.05
C HIS A 91 -1.51 8.28 -10.41
N PHE A 92 -1.40 7.22 -11.21
CA PHE A 92 -0.11 6.80 -11.78
C PHE A 92 0.14 7.55 -13.09
N LEU A 93 1.16 8.40 -13.10
CA LEU A 93 1.47 9.27 -14.24
C LEU A 93 2.01 8.47 -15.43
N SER A 94 1.48 8.76 -16.61
CA SER A 94 2.03 8.33 -17.89
C SER A 94 2.81 9.46 -18.56
N TYR A 95 4.00 9.17 -19.07
CA TYR A 95 4.79 10.00 -19.97
C TYR A 95 4.24 10.04 -21.41
N ASP A 96 3.28 9.18 -21.76
CA ASP A 96 2.76 9.01 -23.13
C ASP A 96 1.46 9.78 -23.39
N SER A 97 0.96 10.53 -22.40
CA SER A 97 -0.28 11.32 -22.51
C SER A 97 -0.16 12.68 -21.81
N SER A 98 -0.95 13.67 -22.24
CA SER A 98 -0.86 15.03 -21.67
C SER A 98 -1.31 15.06 -20.21
N GLY A 99 -0.65 15.86 -19.38
CA GLY A 99 -1.03 16.04 -17.97
C GLY A 99 -2.46 16.57 -17.80
N ALA A 100 -2.97 17.39 -18.73
CA ALA A 100 -4.34 17.89 -18.69
C ALA A 100 -5.37 16.75 -18.87
N ALA A 101 -5.17 15.88 -19.86
CA ALA A 101 -6.05 14.72 -20.09
C ALA A 101 -6.00 13.73 -18.92
N GLN A 102 -4.81 13.50 -18.35
CA GLN A 102 -4.64 12.67 -17.16
C GLN A 102 -5.38 13.24 -15.93
N ALA A 103 -5.24 14.55 -15.69
CA ALA A 103 -5.93 15.22 -14.60
C ALA A 103 -7.46 15.19 -14.77
N GLU A 104 -7.96 15.42 -15.99
CA GLU A 104 -9.39 15.32 -16.29
C GLU A 104 -9.94 13.90 -16.05
N HIS A 105 -9.21 12.88 -16.50
CA HIS A 105 -9.54 11.47 -16.28
C HIS A 105 -9.57 11.13 -14.78
N TYR A 106 -8.55 11.56 -14.03
CA TYR A 106 -8.49 11.38 -12.58
C TYR A 106 -9.66 12.06 -11.86
N ILE A 107 -9.91 13.34 -12.13
CA ILE A 107 -10.96 14.12 -11.47
C ILE A 107 -12.34 13.52 -11.74
N THR A 108 -12.60 13.10 -12.98
CA THR A 108 -13.86 12.49 -13.38
C THR A 108 -14.07 11.13 -12.72
N THR A 109 -13.02 10.33 -12.58
CA THR A 109 -13.09 9.00 -11.97
C THR A 109 -13.26 9.06 -10.45
N VAL A 110 -12.51 9.93 -9.77
CA VAL A 110 -12.45 9.97 -8.30
C VAL A 110 -13.60 10.77 -7.69
N GLY A 111 -13.98 11.87 -8.33
CA GLY A 111 -14.94 12.82 -7.77
C GLY A 111 -14.45 13.48 -6.48
N LYS A 112 -15.39 13.94 -5.64
CA LYS A 112 -15.10 14.54 -4.33
C LYS A 112 -15.78 13.76 -3.22
N ARG A 113 -15.04 13.47 -2.16
CA ARG A 113 -15.57 12.88 -0.93
C ARG A 113 -15.14 13.72 0.28
N ARG A 114 -16.07 14.04 1.17
CA ARG A 114 -15.75 14.74 2.42
C ARG A 114 -14.84 13.86 3.29
N GLY A 115 -13.75 14.43 3.78
CA GLY A 115 -12.80 13.72 4.65
C GLY A 115 -11.78 12.85 3.91
N MET A 116 -11.72 12.91 2.58
CA MET A 116 -10.59 12.32 1.84
C MET A 116 -9.31 13.14 2.06
N LEU A 117 -8.18 12.45 2.11
CA LEU A 117 -6.86 13.07 2.09
C LEU A 117 -6.59 13.71 0.72
N PRO A 118 -5.60 14.61 0.61
CA PRO A 118 -5.22 15.19 -0.67
C PRO A 118 -4.90 14.12 -1.73
N PRO A 119 -5.25 14.37 -3.01
CA PRO A 119 -4.88 13.48 -4.10
C PRO A 119 -3.36 13.40 -4.23
N ALA A 120 -2.83 12.25 -4.62
CA ALA A 120 -1.42 12.06 -4.94
C ALA A 120 -1.21 11.78 -6.43
N VAL A 121 -0.10 12.27 -6.97
CA VAL A 121 0.41 11.91 -8.29
C VAL A 121 1.68 11.10 -8.08
N ASP A 122 1.65 9.87 -8.56
CA ASP A 122 2.76 8.94 -8.54
C ASP A 122 3.57 9.10 -9.83
N VAL A 123 4.85 9.43 -9.66
CA VAL A 123 5.78 9.76 -10.75
C VAL A 123 7.00 8.87 -10.61
N GLU A 124 7.01 7.80 -11.36
CA GLU A 124 8.09 6.81 -11.37
C GLU A 124 8.33 6.30 -12.80
N PHE A 125 9.43 5.56 -12.98
CA PHE A 125 9.70 4.93 -14.28
C PHE A 125 8.79 3.72 -14.49
N TYR A 126 8.37 3.50 -15.73
CA TYR A 126 7.64 2.32 -16.16
C TYR A 126 8.08 1.93 -17.59
N GLY A 127 7.83 0.68 -17.98
CA GLY A 127 8.21 0.13 -19.29
C GLY A 127 8.33 -1.38 -19.29
#